data_AF-A0A1G3QT87-F1
#
_entry.id   AF-A0A1G3QT87-F1
#
_cell.length_a   1.000
_cell.length_b   1.000
_cell.length_c   1.000
_cell.angle_alpha   90.00
_cell.angle_beta   90.00
_cell.angle_gamma   90.00
#
_symmetry.space_group_name_H-M   'P 1'
#
loop_
_entity.id
_entity.type
_entity.pdbx_description
1 polymer ?
#
loop_
_entity_poly.entity_id
_entity_poly.type
_entity_poly.pdbx_seq_one_letter_code
_entity_poly.pdbx_strand_id
1 'polypeptide(L)'
;MNKKNKDKRFKNFLIECKEAYLNKDAIIPLLILFGTPAALFFWFFIFPSLNIGDSSLLDTSKNTECGKDIQEALRTFNQNMNMPYKIEPEDYKIIFNKGQIQKEYDRDGIHFTAYFNINKTKEGCFLKFFKRGKFQPGRLETTLGNYGNIMLKKCQCE
;
A
#
# COMPACT_ATOMS: atom_id res chain seq x y z
N MET A 1 24.78 38.08 -7.54
CA MET A 1 23.57 38.90 -7.78
C MET A 1 23.00 39.38 -6.44
N ASN A 2 22.91 40.71 -6.24
CA ASN A 2 22.89 41.35 -4.92
C ASN A 2 21.51 41.32 -4.21
N LYS A 3 21.51 41.02 -2.90
CA LYS A 3 20.33 40.71 -2.05
C LYS A 3 19.26 41.82 -2.05
N LYS A 4 19.68 43.08 -2.21
CA LYS A 4 18.79 44.26 -2.28
C LYS A 4 17.79 44.25 -3.45
N ASN A 5 18.06 43.52 -4.54
CA ASN A 5 17.18 43.49 -5.71
C ASN A 5 16.02 42.49 -5.59
N LYS A 6 16.12 41.51 -4.67
CA LYS A 6 15.06 40.52 -4.41
C LYS A 6 13.90 41.12 -3.61
N ASP A 7 14.21 41.98 -2.64
CA ASP A 7 13.19 42.57 -1.76
C ASP A 7 12.28 43.58 -2.49
N LYS A 8 12.81 44.28 -3.49
CA LYS A 8 12.01 45.22 -4.31
C LYS A 8 11.01 44.48 -5.20
N ARG A 9 11.40 43.32 -5.73
CA ARG A 9 10.56 42.49 -6.61
C ARG A 9 9.43 41.80 -5.83
N PHE A 10 9.72 41.38 -4.59
CA PHE A 10 8.73 40.77 -3.71
C PHE A 10 7.66 41.77 -3.24
N LYS A 11 8.06 43.01 -2.95
CA LYS A 11 7.11 44.06 -2.56
C LYS A 11 6.16 44.46 -3.70
N ASN A 12 6.64 44.50 -4.94
CA ASN A 12 5.78 44.80 -6.09
C ASN A 12 4.77 43.67 -6.36
N PHE A 13 5.19 42.40 -6.21
CA PHE A 13 4.30 41.25 -6.35
C PHE A 13 3.15 41.26 -5.32
N LEU A 14 3.42 41.67 -4.07
CA LEU A 14 2.39 41.75 -3.03
C LEU A 14 1.37 42.87 -3.29
N ILE A 15 1.77 43.94 -3.96
CA ILE A 15 0.86 45.04 -4.33
C ILE A 15 -0.07 44.58 -5.47
N GLU A 16 0.46 43.91 -6.49
CA GLU A 16 -0.33 43.35 -7.59
C GLU A 16 -1.34 42.29 -7.11
N CYS A 17 -0.95 41.42 -6.17
CA CYS A 17 -1.89 40.43 -5.59
C CYS A 17 -3.02 41.08 -4.77
N LYS A 18 -2.76 42.23 -4.12
CA LYS A 18 -3.77 42.93 -3.33
C LYS A 18 -4.82 43.61 -4.21
N GLU A 19 -4.41 44.14 -5.36
CA GLU A 19 -5.32 44.76 -6.34
C GLU A 19 -6.20 43.71 -7.04
N ALA A 20 -5.66 42.53 -7.33
CA ALA A 20 -6.41 41.43 -7.94
C ALA A 20 -7.50 40.84 -7.02
N TYR A 21 -7.34 40.92 -5.70
CA TYR A 21 -8.27 40.33 -4.72
C TYR A 21 -9.47 41.23 -4.38
N LEU A 22 -9.40 42.52 -4.72
CA LEU A 22 -10.42 43.51 -4.37
C LEU A 22 -11.53 43.67 -5.42
N ASN A 23 -11.39 43.05 -6.59
CA ASN A 23 -12.39 43.16 -7.66
C ASN A 23 -13.39 41.98 -7.57
N LYS A 24 -14.56 42.24 -6.97
CA LYS A 24 -15.55 41.22 -6.58
C LYS A 24 -16.50 40.74 -7.68
N ASP A 25 -16.34 41.18 -8.93
CA ASP A 25 -17.38 40.99 -9.96
C ASP A 25 -16.86 40.33 -11.24
N ALA A 26 -16.41 39.08 -11.14
CA ALA A 26 -16.23 38.23 -12.34
C ALA A 26 -16.48 36.75 -12.01
N ILE A 27 -17.77 36.41 -12.00
CA ILE A 27 -18.30 35.05 -11.98
C ILE A 27 -17.91 34.35 -13.31
N ILE A 28 -17.14 33.26 -13.19
CA ILE A 28 -17.21 31.96 -13.91
C ILE A 28 -17.86 32.03 -15.32
N PRO A 29 -17.13 31.66 -16.42
CA PRO A 29 -16.89 30.24 -16.70
C PRO A 29 -15.56 29.96 -17.42
N LEU A 30 -14.60 29.38 -16.69
CA LEU A 30 -13.48 28.65 -17.30
C LEU A 30 -13.18 27.43 -16.43
N LEU A 31 -14.11 26.47 -16.41
CA LEU A 31 -13.90 25.13 -15.83
C LEU A 31 -13.12 24.21 -16.79
N ILE A 32 -12.15 24.79 -17.50
CA ILE A 32 -11.15 24.08 -18.26
C ILE A 32 -9.85 24.82 -18.00
N LEU A 33 -8.81 24.05 -17.66
CA LEU A 33 -7.44 24.47 -17.38
C LEU A 33 -7.15 24.97 -15.95
N PHE A 34 -6.54 24.06 -15.20
CA PHE A 34 -5.66 24.27 -14.06
C PHE A 34 -6.27 24.66 -12.70
N GLY A 35 -6.05 23.77 -11.74
CA GLY A 35 -5.69 24.19 -10.40
C GLY A 35 -6.75 23.98 -9.34
N THR A 36 -6.63 22.85 -8.64
CA THR A 36 -6.40 23.02 -7.21
C THR A 36 -5.16 22.21 -6.83
N PRO A 37 -4.18 22.81 -6.12
CA PRO A 37 -3.17 22.01 -5.40
C PRO A 37 -3.84 21.02 -4.44
N ALA A 38 -5.08 21.30 -4.01
CA ALA A 38 -5.86 20.45 -3.12
C ALA A 38 -6.20 19.08 -3.73
N ALA A 39 -6.51 18.97 -5.03
CA ALA A 39 -6.80 17.68 -5.66
C ALA A 39 -5.55 16.80 -5.77
N LEU A 40 -4.36 17.38 -5.96
CA LEU A 40 -3.09 16.65 -5.93
C LEU A 40 -2.68 16.25 -4.50
N PHE A 41 -3.03 17.06 -3.50
CA PHE A 41 -2.92 16.64 -2.09
C PHE A 41 -3.90 15.51 -1.76
N PHE A 42 -5.12 15.51 -2.32
CA PHE A 42 -6.10 14.46 -2.07
C PHE A 42 -5.64 13.10 -2.64
N TRP A 43 -4.90 13.08 -3.75
CA TRP A 43 -4.26 11.87 -4.23
C TRP A 43 -3.07 11.42 -3.38
N PHE A 44 -2.33 12.35 -2.78
CA PHE A 44 -1.22 12.02 -1.88
C PHE A 44 -1.70 11.43 -0.53
N PHE A 45 -2.92 11.72 -0.10
CA PHE A 45 -3.50 11.17 1.13
C PHE A 45 -4.31 9.86 0.95
N ILE A 46 -4.66 9.47 -0.28
CA ILE A 46 -5.41 8.22 -0.56
C ILE A 46 -4.49 7.03 -0.90
N PHE A 47 -3.20 7.26 -1.19
CA PHE A 47 -2.21 6.18 -1.20
C PHE A 47 -1.48 6.18 0.14
N PRO A 48 -1.94 5.43 1.16
CA PRO A 48 -1.15 5.24 2.36
C PRO A 48 0.07 4.45 1.94
N SER A 49 1.19 5.15 1.81
CA SER A 49 2.55 4.64 1.77
C SER A 49 2.82 3.48 0.79
N LEU A 50 3.89 3.66 0.01
CA LEU A 50 4.79 2.55 -0.28
C LEU A 50 5.20 1.89 1.07
N ASN A 51 4.36 1.02 1.61
CA ASN A 51 4.80 -0.07 2.46
C ASN A 51 5.48 -1.05 1.51
N ILE A 52 6.67 -0.69 1.06
CA ILE A 52 7.64 -1.69 0.66
C ILE A 52 7.93 -2.42 1.98
N GLY A 53 7.15 -3.47 2.26
CA GLY A 53 7.64 -4.47 3.18
C GLY A 53 8.92 -4.96 2.53
N ASP A 54 10.07 -4.79 3.20
CA ASP A 54 11.28 -5.39 2.68
C ASP A 54 11.02 -6.89 2.59
N SER A 55 11.08 -7.40 1.36
CA SER A 55 10.95 -8.82 1.11
C SER A 55 12.16 -9.48 1.74
N SER A 56 11.98 -10.24 2.83
CA SER A 56 13.07 -11.01 3.45
C SER A 56 13.65 -12.09 2.51
N LEU A 57 13.14 -12.24 1.29
CA LEU A 57 13.71 -13.13 0.26
C LEU A 57 14.97 -12.52 -0.36
N LEU A 58 16.00 -13.36 -0.50
CA LEU A 58 17.15 -13.10 -1.35
C LEU A 58 16.69 -12.84 -2.79
N ASP A 59 17.36 -11.91 -3.49
CA ASP A 59 17.03 -11.61 -4.89
C ASP A 59 17.15 -12.84 -5.81
N THR A 60 18.12 -13.73 -5.55
CA THR A 60 18.29 -15.01 -6.26
C THR A 60 17.11 -15.97 -6.08
N SER A 61 16.35 -15.80 -5.00
CA SER A 61 15.17 -16.59 -4.68
C SER A 61 13.90 -16.07 -5.36
N LYS A 62 13.90 -14.88 -5.98
CA LYS A 62 12.74 -14.28 -6.66
C LYS A 62 12.51 -14.91 -8.04
N ASN A 63 12.26 -16.21 -8.05
CA ASN A 63 12.10 -17.02 -9.26
C ASN A 63 10.79 -17.83 -9.24
N THR A 64 10.51 -18.52 -10.35
CA THR A 64 9.26 -19.29 -10.52
C THR A 64 9.11 -20.45 -9.54
N GLU A 65 10.20 -21.08 -9.09
CA GLU A 65 10.12 -22.21 -8.16
C GLU A 65 9.69 -21.75 -6.77
N CYS A 66 10.34 -20.71 -6.24
CA CYS A 66 9.90 -20.06 -5.00
C CYS A 66 8.48 -19.50 -5.15
N GLY A 67 8.15 -18.94 -6.31
CA GLY A 67 6.80 -18.46 -6.61
C GLY A 67 5.72 -19.55 -6.52
N LYS A 68 6.00 -20.75 -7.06
CA LYS A 68 5.10 -21.92 -6.95
C LYS A 68 4.95 -22.40 -5.51
N ASP A 69 6.02 -22.34 -4.72
CA ASP A 69 6.02 -22.75 -3.32
C ASP A 69 5.21 -21.77 -2.45
N ILE A 70 5.34 -20.46 -2.71
CA ILE A 70 4.50 -19.43 -2.10
C ILE A 70 3.02 -19.64 -2.45
N GLN A 71 2.72 -19.96 -3.72
CA GLN A 71 1.35 -20.26 -4.16
C GLN A 71 0.77 -21.46 -3.42
N GLU A 72 1.55 -22.53 -3.25
CA GLU A 72 1.12 -23.71 -2.51
C GLU A 72 0.91 -23.42 -1.03
N ALA A 73 1.78 -22.61 -0.42
CA ALA A 73 1.60 -22.16 0.95
C ALA A 73 0.32 -21.31 1.13
N LEU A 74 0.01 -20.42 0.19
CA LEU A 74 -1.28 -19.70 0.19
C LEU A 74 -2.47 -20.67 0.08
N ARG A 75 -2.42 -21.67 -0.81
CA ARG A 75 -3.48 -22.70 -0.90
C ARG A 75 -3.65 -23.45 0.41
N THR A 76 -2.54 -23.80 1.06
CA THR A 76 -2.56 -24.50 2.34
C THR A 76 -3.20 -23.66 3.44
N PHE A 77 -2.89 -22.35 3.51
CA PHE A 77 -3.58 -21.43 4.45
C PHE A 77 -5.07 -21.33 4.16
N ASN A 78 -5.44 -21.21 2.88
CA ASN A 78 -6.83 -21.14 2.43
C ASN A 78 -7.62 -22.37 2.91
N GLN A 79 -7.10 -23.57 2.64
CA GLN A 79 -7.73 -24.85 2.98
C GLN A 79 -7.76 -25.11 4.49
N ASN A 80 -6.61 -25.01 5.17
CA ASN A 80 -6.50 -25.42 6.57
C ASN A 80 -7.22 -24.48 7.53
N MET A 81 -7.33 -23.19 7.19
CA MET A 81 -8.05 -22.20 8.00
C MET A 81 -9.44 -21.87 7.44
N ASN A 82 -9.84 -22.60 6.39
CA ASN A 82 -11.11 -22.44 5.68
C ASN A 82 -11.31 -21.01 5.12
N MET A 83 -10.25 -20.25 4.86
CA MET A 83 -10.34 -18.85 4.43
C MET A 83 -10.59 -18.76 2.92
N PRO A 84 -11.82 -18.52 2.43
CA PRO A 84 -12.19 -18.72 1.04
C PRO A 84 -11.79 -17.55 0.14
N TYR A 85 -10.57 -17.02 0.29
CA TYR A 85 -10.05 -16.00 -0.61
C TYR A 85 -9.68 -16.62 -1.96
N LYS A 86 -9.74 -15.86 -3.05
CA LYS A 86 -9.27 -16.33 -4.36
C LYS A 86 -7.75 -16.28 -4.43
N ILE A 87 -7.09 -17.31 -4.95
CA ILE A 87 -5.63 -17.31 -5.19
C ILE A 87 -5.40 -17.06 -6.68
N GLU A 88 -4.80 -15.93 -7.01
CA GLU A 88 -4.51 -15.57 -8.41
C GLU A 88 -3.18 -16.17 -8.85
N PRO A 89 -3.00 -16.56 -10.13
CA PRO A 89 -1.78 -17.21 -10.62
C PRO A 89 -0.47 -16.47 -10.32
N GLU A 90 -0.50 -15.15 -10.15
CA GLU A 90 0.68 -14.30 -9.97
C GLU A 90 0.76 -13.63 -8.58
N ASP A 91 -0.03 -14.06 -7.61
CA ASP A 91 -0.03 -13.51 -6.23
C ASP A 91 1.38 -13.47 -5.61
N TYR A 92 2.22 -14.47 -5.90
CA TYR A 92 3.61 -14.51 -5.41
C TYR A 92 4.47 -13.33 -5.91
N LYS A 93 4.18 -12.76 -7.09
CA LYS A 93 4.90 -11.59 -7.60
C LYS A 93 4.62 -10.35 -6.75
N ILE A 94 3.43 -10.27 -6.16
CA ILE A 94 3.09 -9.18 -5.24
C ILE A 94 3.97 -9.26 -3.99
N ILE A 95 4.20 -10.46 -3.46
CA ILE A 95 5.14 -10.68 -2.34
C ILE A 95 6.57 -10.32 -2.76
N PHE A 96 7.03 -10.70 -3.95
CA PHE A 96 8.37 -10.34 -4.42
C PHE A 96 8.58 -8.83 -4.53
N ASN A 97 7.55 -8.10 -4.97
CA ASN A 97 7.63 -6.67 -5.25
C ASN A 97 7.34 -5.79 -4.03
N LYS A 98 6.46 -6.25 -3.13
CA LYS A 98 5.95 -5.46 -1.99
C LYS A 98 6.30 -6.05 -0.62
N GLY A 99 6.92 -7.23 -0.58
CA GLY A 99 7.22 -8.02 0.62
C GLY A 99 6.01 -8.67 1.30
N GLN A 100 4.81 -8.32 0.88
CA GLN A 100 3.56 -8.82 1.46
C GLN A 100 2.43 -8.87 0.44
N ILE A 101 1.42 -9.68 0.74
CA ILE A 101 0.15 -9.73 0.01
C ILE A 101 -1.03 -9.65 0.97
N GLN A 102 -2.10 -9.01 0.51
CA GLN A 102 -3.39 -8.94 1.16
C GLN A 102 -4.39 -9.82 0.40
N LYS A 103 -5.13 -10.66 1.11
CA LYS A 103 -6.21 -11.48 0.58
C LYS A 103 -7.50 -11.18 1.32
N GLU A 104 -8.56 -10.90 0.58
CA GLU A 104 -9.88 -10.58 1.12
C GLU A 104 -10.83 -11.75 0.94
N TYR A 105 -11.74 -11.92 1.89
CA TYR A 105 -12.79 -12.92 1.84
C TYR A 105 -13.94 -12.54 2.77
N ASP A 106 -15.14 -13.01 2.44
CA ASP A 106 -16.32 -12.88 3.30
C ASP A 106 -16.63 -14.20 4.00
N ARG A 107 -17.04 -14.12 5.26
CA ARG A 107 -17.57 -15.27 6.01
C ARG A 107 -18.59 -14.78 7.01
N ASP A 108 -19.76 -15.43 7.06
CA ASP A 108 -20.85 -15.12 8.00
C ASP A 108 -21.29 -13.64 7.99
N GLY A 109 -21.28 -13.01 6.81
CA GLY A 109 -21.62 -11.59 6.63
C GLY A 109 -20.55 -10.62 7.16
N ILE A 110 -19.34 -11.12 7.43
CA ILE A 110 -18.19 -10.34 7.91
C ILE A 110 -17.12 -10.35 6.82
N HIS A 111 -16.61 -9.17 6.48
CA HIS A 111 -15.51 -9.03 5.55
C HIS A 111 -14.18 -9.14 6.28
N PHE A 112 -13.32 -10.03 5.84
CA PHE A 112 -12.01 -10.29 6.42
C PHE A 112 -10.90 -9.95 5.44
N THR A 113 -9.78 -9.53 6.01
CA THR A 113 -8.57 -9.22 5.26
C THR A 113 -7.40 -9.95 5.90
N ALA A 114 -6.81 -10.92 5.21
CA ALA A 114 -5.63 -11.63 5.66
C ALA A 114 -4.37 -11.06 5.01
N TYR A 115 -3.32 -10.85 5.79
CA TYR A 115 -2.06 -10.31 5.32
C TYR A 115 -0.94 -11.32 5.53
N PHE A 116 -0.20 -11.58 4.47
CA PHE A 116 0.89 -12.55 4.45
C PHE A 116 2.18 -11.86 4.07
N ASN A 117 3.28 -12.24 4.70
CA ASN A 117 4.63 -11.83 4.31
C ASN A 117 5.59 -13.01 4.43
N ILE A 118 6.81 -12.82 3.90
CA ILE A 118 7.89 -13.77 4.16
C ILE A 118 8.58 -13.37 5.45
N ASN A 119 8.85 -14.35 6.30
CA ASN A 119 9.63 -14.20 7.50
C ASN A 119 10.77 -15.21 7.50
N LYS A 120 11.98 -14.75 7.84
CA LYS A 120 13.12 -15.61 8.10
C LYS A 120 13.13 -16.05 9.56
N THR A 121 13.31 -17.34 9.78
CA THR A 121 13.65 -17.92 11.08
C THR A 121 14.98 -18.66 10.98
N LYS A 122 15.45 -19.23 12.10
CA LYS A 122 16.64 -20.11 12.12
C LYS A 122 16.44 -21.37 11.28
N GLU A 123 15.19 -21.79 11.05
CA GLU A 123 14.83 -23.02 10.35
C GLU A 123 14.66 -22.81 8.83
N GLY A 124 14.57 -21.55 8.38
CA GLY A 124 14.46 -21.21 6.95
C GLY A 124 13.49 -20.06 6.68
N CYS A 125 12.96 -20.04 5.45
CA CYS A 125 11.95 -19.10 5.00
C CYS A 125 10.54 -19.60 5.29
N PHE A 126 9.68 -18.73 5.80
CA PHE A 126 8.28 -19.06 6.06
C PHE A 126 7.36 -18.01 5.46
N LEU A 127 6.27 -18.46 4.84
CA LEU A 127 5.12 -17.62 4.59
C LEU A 127 4.34 -17.51 5.90
N LYS A 128 4.22 -16.29 6.43
CA LYS A 128 3.56 -16.00 7.69
C LYS A 128 2.27 -15.24 7.47
N PHE A 129 1.19 -15.69 8.11
CA PHE A 129 -0.03 -14.92 8.27
C PHE A 129 0.09 -14.06 9.54
N PHE A 130 0.35 -12.75 9.37
CA PHE A 130 0.77 -11.88 10.49
C PHE A 130 -0.23 -10.80 10.90
N LYS A 131 -1.22 -10.48 10.05
CA LYS A 131 -2.20 -9.43 10.35
C LYS A 131 -3.55 -9.84 9.79
N ARG A 132 -4.60 -9.61 10.56
CA ARG A 132 -5.99 -9.84 10.12
C ARG A 132 -6.81 -8.57 10.33
N GLY A 133 -7.46 -8.11 9.28
CA GLY A 133 -8.53 -7.12 9.31
C GLY A 133 -9.90 -7.81 9.37
N LYS A 134 -10.84 -7.17 10.06
CA LYS A 134 -12.23 -7.55 10.15
C LYS A 134 -13.08 -6.30 10.02
N PHE A 135 -14.00 -6.30 9.07
CA PHE A 135 -14.93 -5.22 8.82
C PHE A 135 -16.38 -5.71 8.96
N GLN A 136 -17.12 -5.00 9.79
CA GLN A 136 -18.56 -5.12 9.98
C GLN A 136 -19.17 -3.71 9.88
N PRO A 137 -20.46 -3.57 9.57
CA PRO A 137 -21.12 -2.28 9.59
C PRO A 137 -20.87 -1.53 10.90
N GLY A 138 -20.22 -0.37 10.82
CA GLY A 138 -19.87 0.48 11.98
C GLY A 138 -18.68 0.02 12.82
N ARG A 139 -17.97 -1.07 12.45
CA ARG A 139 -16.81 -1.58 13.22
C ARG A 139 -15.71 -2.09 12.29
N LEU A 140 -14.55 -1.46 12.39
CA LEU A 140 -13.30 -1.91 11.76
C LEU A 140 -12.33 -2.35 12.85
N GLU A 141 -11.85 -3.58 12.76
CA GLU A 141 -10.83 -4.12 13.66
C GLU A 141 -9.64 -4.61 12.85
N THR A 142 -8.44 -4.32 13.32
CA THR A 142 -7.22 -4.89 12.76
C THR A 142 -6.36 -5.42 13.89
N THR A 143 -5.94 -6.68 13.77
CA THR A 143 -5.17 -7.37 14.81
C THR A 143 -3.89 -7.91 14.20
N LEU A 144 -2.75 -7.44 14.71
CA LEU A 144 -1.43 -8.01 14.46
C LEU A 144 -1.27 -9.27 15.33
N GLY A 145 -0.69 -10.33 14.77
CA GLY A 145 -0.51 -11.58 15.50
C GLY A 145 0.36 -12.57 14.73
N ASN A 146 0.44 -13.79 15.24
CA ASN A 146 0.96 -14.93 14.50
C ASN A 146 -0.17 -15.93 14.32
N TYR A 147 -0.82 -15.89 13.16
CA TYR A 147 -1.95 -16.78 12.87
C TYR A 147 -1.50 -18.11 12.28
N GLY A 148 -0.23 -18.22 11.88
CA GLY A 148 0.38 -19.44 11.36
C GLY A 148 1.52 -19.14 10.40
N ASN A 149 2.38 -20.14 10.21
CA ASN A 149 3.56 -20.09 9.34
C ASN A 149 3.63 -21.37 8.51
N ILE A 150 4.07 -21.27 7.26
CA ILE A 150 4.32 -22.43 6.38
C ILE A 150 5.73 -22.30 5.80
N MET A 151 6.53 -23.35 5.94
CA MET A 151 7.90 -23.38 5.43
C MET A 151 7.92 -23.35 3.90
N LEU A 152 8.77 -22.49 3.35
CA LEU A 152 9.02 -22.36 1.92
C LEU A 152 10.33 -23.06 1.57
N LYS A 153 10.22 -24.30 1.11
CA LYS A 153 11.34 -25.20 0.80
C LYS A 153 12.13 -24.77 -0.44
N LYS A 154 11.52 -24.00 -1.34
CA LYS A 154 12.14 -23.53 -2.59
C LYS A 154 12.59 -22.07 -2.52
N CYS A 155 12.49 -21.44 -1.36
CA CYS A 155 12.86 -20.05 -1.16
C CYS A 155 14.07 -19.91 -0.23
N GLN A 156 14.84 -18.82 -0.40
CA GLN A 156 15.98 -18.45 0.44
C GLN A 156 15.82 -17.00 0.94
N CYS A 157 16.25 -16.74 2.18
CA CYS A 157 15.99 -15.48 2.89
C CYS A 157 17.26 -14.86 3.48
N GLU A 158 17.30 -13.52 3.49
CA GLU A 158 18.38 -12.66 4.02
C GLU A 158 18.35 -12.52 5.54
#